data_AF-A0A554IWD5-F1
#
_entry.id   AF-A0A554IWD5-F1
#
_cell.length_a   1.000
_cell.length_b   1.000
_cell.length_c   1.000
_cell.angle_alpha   90.00
_cell.angle_beta   90.00
_cell.angle_gamma   90.00
#
_symmetry.space_group_name_H-M   'P 1'
#
loop_
_entity.id
_entity.type
_entity.pdbx_description
1 polymer ?
#
loop_
_entity_poly.entity_id
_entity_poly.type
_entity_poly.pdbx_seq_one_letter_code
_entity_poly.pdbx_strand_id
1 'polypeptide(L)' 'MELKPDYKDKKIGIFIGPEGGFDDFEVESAKAAKFTLAGLGTLTLRAETAAITATHEIIFNLGRQ' A
#
# COMPACT_ATOMS: atom_id res chain seq x y z
N MET A 1 9.71 0.72 -8.20
CA MET A 1 9.99 0.01 -6.94
C MET A 1 9.57 -1.43 -7.16
N GLU A 2 10.52 -2.31 -7.49
CA GLU A 2 10.21 -3.72 -7.73
C GLU A 2 9.92 -4.41 -6.39
N LEU A 3 8.68 -4.85 -6.23
CA LEU A 3 8.27 -5.71 -5.12
C LEU A 3 8.85 -7.11 -5.39
N LYS A 4 9.84 -7.54 -4.60
CA LYS A 4 10.40 -8.89 -4.69
C LYS A 4 9.38 -9.91 -4.17
N PRO A 5 9.01 -10.95 -4.92
CA PRO A 5 7.84 -11.76 -4.57
C PRO A 5 8.24 -13.09 -3.95
N ASP A 6 7.70 -13.35 -2.77
CA ASP A 6 7.18 -14.68 -2.43
C ASP A 6 6.00 -14.45 -1.46
N TYR A 7 4.86 -14.10 -2.04
CA TYR A 7 3.62 -13.71 -1.32
C TYR A 7 2.49 -14.73 -1.49
N LYS A 8 2.77 -15.87 -2.14
CA LYS A 8 1.74 -16.86 -2.53
C LYS A 8 0.92 -17.37 -1.34
N ASP A 9 1.49 -17.33 -0.13
CA ASP A 9 0.85 -17.77 1.12
C ASP A 9 0.83 -16.69 2.23
N LYS A 10 1.08 -15.41 1.90
CA LYS A 10 1.18 -14.33 2.91
C LYS A 10 -0.11 -13.52 2.98
N LYS A 11 -0.61 -13.32 4.20
CA LYS A 11 -1.68 -12.35 4.47
C LYS A 11 -1.13 -10.94 4.30
N ILE A 12 -1.74 -10.16 3.41
CA ILE A 12 -1.37 -8.75 3.16
C ILE A 12 -2.45 -7.87 3.77
N GLY A 13 -2.04 -6.95 4.64
CA GLY A 13 -2.87 -5.85 5.13
C GLY A 13 -2.48 -4.56 4.42
N ILE A 14 -3.47 -3.78 4.00
CA ILE A 14 -3.28 -2.48 3.35
C ILE A 14 -3.84 -1.41 4.29
N PHE A 15 -3.05 -0.36 4.55
CA PHE A 15 -3.47 0.79 5.35
C PHE A 15 -3.62 1.99 4.42
N ILE A 16 -4.79 2.61 4.43
CA ILE A 16 -5.11 3.78 3.62
C ILE A 16 -5.36 4.94 4.57
N GLY A 17 -4.68 6.06 4.32
CA GLY A 17 -4.80 7.25 5.16
C GLY A 17 -6.16 7.91 5.02
N PRO A 18 -6.55 8.76 5.99
CA PRO A 18 -7.75 9.58 5.91
C PRO A 18 -7.62 10.62 4.78
N GLU A 19 -8.66 11.45 4.57
CA GLU A 19 -8.69 12.47 3.50
C GLU A 19 -7.50 13.44 3.54
N GLY A 20 -6.96 13.72 4.74
CA GLY A 20 -5.78 14.55 4.96
C GLY A 20 -4.44 13.83 4.76
N GLY A 21 -4.45 12.53 4.44
CA GLY A 21 -3.26 11.69 4.39
C GLY A 21 -2.76 11.28 5.77
N PHE A 22 -1.60 10.63 5.79
CA PHE A 22 -0.88 10.32 7.02
C PHE A 22 0.01 11.50 7.41
N ASP A 23 0.12 11.77 8.71
CA ASP A 23 1.07 12.75 9.22
C ASP A 23 2.50 12.20 9.20
N ASP A 24 3.50 13.09 9.22
CA ASP A 24 4.92 12.72 9.15
C ASP A 24 5.29 11.73 10.26
N PHE A 25 4.73 11.92 11.46
CA PHE A 25 4.95 11.01 12.59
C PHE A 25 4.40 9.59 12.34
N GLU A 26 3.24 9.47 11.70
CA GLU A 26 2.63 8.18 11.37
C GLU A 26 3.45 7.44 10.30
N VAL A 27 3.95 8.18 9.31
CA VAL A 27 4.82 7.66 8.26
C VAL A 27 6.15 7.15 8.84
N GLU A 28 6.79 7.92 9.73
CA GLU A 28 8.02 7.49 10.41
C GLU A 28 7.78 6.28 11.32
N SER A 29 6.65 6.25 12.04
CA SER A 29 6.24 5.10 12.86
C SER A 29 6.04 3.83 12.02
N ALA A 30 5.41 3.96 10.85
CA ALA A 30 5.23 2.86 9.91
C ALA A 30 6.57 2.32 9.39
N LYS A 31 7.52 3.21 9.04
CA LYS A 31 8.89 2.81 8.65
C LYS A 31 9.60 2.05 9.78
N ALA A 32 9.53 2.56 11.01
CA ALA A 32 10.13 1.91 12.17
C ALA A 32 9.51 0.53 12.45
N ALA A 33 8.21 0.38 12.23
CA ALA A 33 7.49 -0.88 12.32
C ALA A 33 7.67 -1.81 11.09
N LYS A 34 8.56 -1.46 10.16
CA LYS A 34 8.91 -2.23 8.95
C LYS A 34 7.76 -2.40 7.97
N PHE A 35 6.83 -1.43 7.92
CA PHE A 35 5.83 -1.38 6.86
C PHE A 35 6.48 -0.98 5.53
N THR A 36 5.93 -1.50 4.44
CA THR A 36 6.28 -1.06 3.09
C THR A 36 5.45 0.16 2.72
N LEU A 37 6.11 1.29 2.50
CA LEU A 37 5.47 2.47 1.94
C LEU A 37 5.40 2.34 0.41
N ALA A 38 4.21 2.51 -0.15
CA ALA A 38 3.96 2.40 -1.59
C ALA A 38 3.05 3.52 -2.08
N GLY A 39 3.33 4.03 -3.28
CA GLY A 39 2.49 5.01 -3.98
C GLY A 39 1.66 4.36 -5.08
N LEU A 40 0.49 4.92 -5.37
CA LEU A 40 -0.44 4.45 -6.41
C LEU A 40 -0.36 5.27 -7.72
N GLY A 41 0.80 5.89 -7.96
CA GLY A 41 1.04 6.76 -9.11
C GLY A 41 1.31 8.22 -8.71
N THR A 42 1.15 9.14 -9.65
CA THR A 42 1.44 10.57 -9.49
C THR A 42 0.27 11.39 -8.94
N LEU A 43 -0.95 10.84 -8.99
CA LEU A 43 -2.16 11.52 -8.55
C LEU A 43 -2.44 11.23 -7.07
N THR A 44 -2.88 12.26 -6.34
CA THR A 44 -3.47 12.08 -5.02
C THR A 44 -4.88 11.51 -5.17
N LEU A 45 -5.05 10.25 -4.80
CA LEU A 45 -6.34 9.57 -4.83
C LEU A 45 -7.15 9.87 -3.57
N ARG A 46 -8.48 9.86 -3.70
CA ARG A 46 -9.39 9.79 -2.55
C ARG A 46 -9.28 8.43 -1.87
N ALA A 47 -9.62 8.34 -0.59
CA ALA A 47 -9.38 7.15 0.23
C ALA A 47 -9.99 5.88 -0.37
N GLU A 48 -11.23 5.94 -0.85
CA GLU A 48 -11.94 4.79 -1.45
C GLU A 48 -11.30 4.36 -2.77
N THR A 49 -10.89 5.32 -3.60
CA THR A 49 -10.19 5.03 -4.86
C THR A 49 -8.83 4.40 -4.58
N ALA A 50 -8.09 4.93 -3.61
CA ALA A 50 -6.81 4.37 -3.19
C ALA A 50 -6.97 2.92 -2.69
N ALA A 51 -8.00 2.63 -1.90
CA ALA A 51 -8.27 1.29 -1.39
C ALA A 51 -8.57 0.28 -2.51
N ILE A 52 -9.46 0.64 -3.45
CA ILE A 52 -9.82 -0.24 -4.58
C ILE A 52 -8.61 -0.46 -5.50
N THR A 53 -7.90 0.62 -5.86
CA THR A 53 -6.72 0.52 -6.73
C THR A 53 -5.60 -0.28 -6.09
N ALA A 54 -5.27 -0.05 -4.82
CA ALA A 54 -4.23 -0.82 -4.10
C ALA A 54 -4.58 -2.31 -4.03
N THR A 55 -5.84 -2.63 -3.73
CA THR A 55 -6.30 -4.02 -3.66
C THR A 55 -6.21 -4.70 -5.03
N HIS A 56 -6.64 -4.01 -6.09
CA HIS A 56 -6.52 -4.50 -7.47
C HIS A 56 -5.06 -4.77 -7.84
N GLU A 57 -4.17 -3.80 -7.59
CA GLU A 57 -2.74 -3.92 -7.88
C GLU A 57 -2.11 -5.11 -7.17
N ILE A 58 -2.44 -5.32 -5.90
CA ILE A 58 -1.91 -6.45 -5.13
C ILE A 58 -2.41 -7.78 -5.70
N ILE A 59 -3.69 -7.93 -5.98
CA ILE A 59 -4.25 -9.17 -6.52
C ILE A 59 -3.70 -9.44 -7.93
N PHE A 60 -3.69 -8.42 -8.78
CA PHE A 60 -3.34 -8.57 -10.19
C PHE A 60 -1.84 -8.79 -10.39
N ASN A 61 -0.99 -8.00 -9.72
CA ASN A 61 0.46 -8.06 -9.92
C ASN A 61 1.17 -9.02 -8.96
N LEU A 62 0.69 -9.18 -7.72
CA LEU A 62 1.31 -10.13 -6.76
C LEU A 62 0.62 -11.49 -6.70
N GLY A 63 -0.70 -11.56 -6.92
CA GLY A 63 -1.46 -12.80 -6.85
C GLY A 63 -1.38 -13.72 -8.07
N ARG A 64 -0.92 -13.22 -9.23
CA ARG A 64 -0.85 -13.98 -10.50
C ARG A 64 0.50 -14.62 -10.82
N GLN A 65 1.35 -14.88 -9.83
CA GLN A 65 2.59 -15.67 -10.01
C GLN A 65 2.39 -17.18 -9.96
#